data_AF-L8JLN1-F1
#
_entry.id   AF-L8JLN1-F1
#
_cell.length_a   1.000
_cell.length_b   1.000
_cell.length_c   1.000
_cell.angle_alpha   90.00
_cell.angle_beta   90.00
_cell.angle_gamma   90.00
#
_symmetry.space_group_name_H-M   'P 1'
#
loop_
_entity.id
_entity.type
_entity.pdbx_description
1 polymer ?
#
loop_
_entity_poly.entity_id
_entity_poly.type
_entity_poly.pdbx_seq_one_letter_code
_entity_poly.pdbx_strand_id
1 'polypeptide(L)'
;MSYKIWKKIKIKRIRVPDILLVDCGVRIESRAKTKLEISMSHSESDPTRGWDYGLKDSDLVALVVCSKEGEEPIDWKADEVVQYVSVKALREAAQNGSVDYVKPKGAEEGFEARITWPSAVASSDGTVIQIKDDRIQFSRASDNRTISLSLKKKGIEITPLVLAGEKIKQNQIIASSVPVQQDFTSIPVDESHFILNLNSTDLSDRYAASKALSFFKSKNSEKALLERIADANEHIYVKLEAAASLARFGKNDGYTFIEECLLKNDYAQNVLESVIVLAEIKSDKACQILATVLQDEKYGPEIRAGAAWALGEQNSKDSLSALVKSFNNVNELIKIEAASVKNYKKTN
;
A
#
# COMPACT_ATOMS: atom_id res chain seq x y z
N MET A 1 -24.42 -6.01 5.68
CA MET A 1 -23.70 -7.12 5.03
C MET A 1 -22.45 -6.58 4.37
N SER A 2 -21.26 -7.10 4.70
CA SER A 2 -20.01 -6.77 3.99
C SER A 2 -20.04 -7.43 2.60
N TYR A 3 -20.16 -6.65 1.54
CA TYR A 3 -20.05 -7.14 0.17
C TYR A 3 -18.57 -7.35 -0.17
N LYS A 4 -17.98 -8.46 0.29
CA LYS A 4 -16.72 -8.94 -0.27
C LYS A 4 -16.97 -9.36 -1.71
N ILE A 5 -16.35 -8.64 -2.66
CA ILE A 5 -16.46 -8.88 -4.12
C ILE A 5 -15.88 -10.26 -4.49
N TRP A 6 -14.85 -10.71 -3.75
CA TRP A 6 -14.18 -12.00 -3.96
C TRP A 6 -14.29 -12.86 -2.70
N LYS A 7 -15.17 -13.88 -2.73
CA LYS A 7 -15.38 -14.80 -1.59
C LYS A 7 -14.73 -16.15 -1.80
N LYS A 8 -14.67 -16.62 -3.05
CA LYS A 8 -14.16 -17.93 -3.44
C LYS A 8 -12.71 -17.86 -3.91
N ILE A 9 -12.34 -16.83 -4.67
CA ILE A 9 -10.97 -16.61 -5.10
C ILE A 9 -10.20 -15.89 -3.98
N LYS A 10 -9.47 -16.66 -3.17
CA LYS A 10 -8.49 -16.11 -2.23
C LYS A 10 -7.22 -15.77 -2.99
N ILE A 11 -6.85 -14.49 -3.04
CA ILE A 11 -5.57 -14.04 -3.57
C ILE A 11 -4.66 -13.66 -2.41
N LYS A 12 -3.44 -14.21 -2.40
CA LYS A 12 -2.34 -13.68 -1.60
C LYS A 12 -1.40 -12.97 -2.56
N ARG A 13 -1.54 -11.65 -2.68
CA ARG A 13 -0.67 -10.86 -3.57
C ARG A 13 0.76 -10.82 -3.02
N ILE A 14 1.72 -10.59 -3.92
CA ILE A 14 3.09 -10.27 -3.53
C ILE A 14 3.04 -9.04 -2.64
N ARG A 15 3.79 -9.05 -1.53
CA ARG A 15 4.00 -7.83 -0.75
C ARG A 15 4.90 -6.91 -1.53
N VAL A 16 4.34 -5.83 -2.02
CA VAL A 16 5.03 -4.78 -2.76
C VAL A 16 5.08 -3.53 -1.88
N PRO A 17 6.09 -2.69 -2.02
CA PRO A 17 6.10 -1.43 -1.29
C PRO A 17 4.88 -0.59 -1.69
N ASP A 18 4.28 0.11 -0.72
CA ASP A 18 3.14 0.99 -0.99
C ASP A 18 3.54 2.14 -1.94
N ILE A 19 4.76 2.65 -1.79
CA ILE A 19 5.34 3.69 -2.64
C ILE A 19 6.76 3.29 -3.04
N LEU A 20 7.08 3.50 -4.32
CA LEU A 20 8.44 3.43 -4.86
C LEU A 20 8.78 4.79 -5.47
N LEU A 21 9.85 5.42 -5.01
CA LEU A 21 10.37 6.64 -5.60
C LEU A 21 11.26 6.29 -6.80
N VAL A 22 10.77 6.54 -8.02
CA VAL A 22 11.46 6.13 -9.25
C VAL A 22 12.82 6.83 -9.41
N ASP A 23 12.93 8.10 -8.98
CA ASP A 23 14.15 8.89 -9.14
C ASP A 23 15.30 8.43 -8.23
N CYS A 24 15.03 7.67 -7.17
CA CYS A 24 16.05 7.26 -6.20
C CYS A 24 15.96 5.80 -5.71
N GLY A 25 14.97 5.04 -6.20
CA GLY A 25 14.77 3.62 -5.86
C GLY A 25 14.30 3.37 -4.42
N VAL A 26 14.03 4.40 -3.62
CA VAL A 26 13.58 4.25 -2.23
C VAL A 26 12.18 3.68 -2.19
N ARG A 27 12.03 2.60 -1.42
CA ARG A 27 10.75 1.93 -1.16
C ARG A 27 10.20 2.39 0.19
N ILE A 28 8.90 2.67 0.24
CA ILE A 28 8.23 3.18 1.43
C ILE A 28 6.99 2.34 1.71
N GLU A 29 6.90 1.85 2.95
CA GLU A 29 5.68 1.29 3.53
C GLU A 29 4.89 2.42 4.20
N SER A 30 3.64 2.62 3.82
CA SER A 30 2.78 3.68 4.34
C SER A 30 1.93 3.19 5.51
N ARG A 31 1.94 3.95 6.61
CA ARG A 31 1.22 3.63 7.84
C ARG A 31 0.43 4.83 8.32
N ALA A 32 -0.81 4.92 7.86
CA ALA A 32 -1.81 5.84 8.37
C ALA A 32 -2.28 5.41 9.78
N LYS A 33 -2.41 6.37 10.71
CA LYS A 33 -2.79 6.13 12.10
C LYS A 33 -3.83 7.16 12.56
N THR A 34 -4.86 6.76 13.31
CA THR A 34 -5.74 7.71 14.02
C THR A 34 -5.08 8.27 15.27
N LYS A 35 -4.21 7.47 15.90
CA LYS A 35 -3.31 7.88 16.98
C LYS A 35 -1.91 7.48 16.59
N LEU A 36 -1.02 8.45 16.48
CA LEU A 36 0.34 8.17 16.02
C LEU A 36 1.11 7.29 17.01
N GLU A 37 1.66 6.23 16.47
CA GLU A 37 2.57 5.31 17.15
C GLU A 37 3.38 4.58 16.07
N ILE A 38 4.65 4.32 16.36
CA ILE A 38 5.49 3.48 15.52
C ILE A 38 5.12 2.04 15.84
N SER A 39 4.20 1.46 15.07
CA SER A 39 3.72 0.09 15.31
C SER A 39 3.36 -0.65 14.03
N MET A 40 3.56 -1.96 14.08
CA MET A 40 3.30 -2.88 12.99
C MET A 40 2.58 -4.13 13.51
N SER A 41 1.76 -4.74 12.67
CA SER A 41 1.22 -6.07 12.93
C SER A 41 2.28 -7.12 12.66
N HIS A 42 2.30 -8.17 13.47
CA HIS A 42 3.27 -9.25 13.40
C HIS A 42 2.61 -10.61 13.65
N SER A 43 3.00 -11.60 12.86
CA SER A 43 2.66 -13.00 13.10
C SER A 43 3.91 -13.80 13.47
N GLU A 44 3.85 -14.46 14.63
CA GLU A 44 4.85 -15.48 15.02
C GLU A 44 4.64 -16.81 14.27
N SER A 45 3.40 -17.09 13.83
CA SER A 45 3.01 -18.39 13.26
C SER A 45 3.10 -18.44 11.73
N ASP A 46 2.96 -17.32 11.04
CA ASP A 46 3.12 -17.20 9.60
C ASP A 46 4.28 -16.23 9.28
N PRO A 47 5.47 -16.73 8.91
CA PRO A 47 6.63 -15.89 8.58
C PRO A 47 6.34 -14.88 7.46
N THR A 48 5.40 -15.19 6.56
CA THR A 48 5.02 -14.28 5.47
C THR A 48 4.13 -13.12 5.94
N ARG A 49 3.68 -13.17 7.19
CA ARG A 49 2.99 -12.10 7.93
C ARG A 49 3.87 -11.52 9.04
N GLY A 50 5.19 -11.76 8.97
CA GLY A 50 6.17 -10.99 9.73
C GLY A 50 6.02 -9.50 9.42
N TRP A 51 6.29 -8.65 10.41
CA TRP A 51 6.08 -7.20 10.27
C TRP A 51 6.99 -6.62 9.19
N ASP A 52 8.18 -7.19 9.04
CA ASP A 52 9.24 -6.84 8.11
C ASP A 52 9.38 -7.80 6.92
N TYR A 53 8.45 -8.74 6.75
CA TYR A 53 8.47 -9.65 5.60
C TYR A 53 8.42 -8.86 4.30
N GLY A 54 9.37 -9.11 3.39
CA GLY A 54 9.50 -8.40 2.11
C GLY A 54 10.12 -7.00 2.17
N LEU A 55 10.41 -6.50 3.38
CA LEU A 55 11.07 -5.20 3.55
C LEU A 55 12.60 -5.35 3.55
N LYS A 56 13.31 -4.36 3.04
CA LYS A 56 14.77 -4.25 3.09
C LYS A 56 15.19 -3.25 4.14
N ASP A 57 16.42 -3.37 4.62
CA ASP A 57 17.01 -2.41 5.57
C ASP A 57 17.00 -0.96 5.04
N SER A 58 17.12 -0.80 3.72
CA SER A 58 17.08 0.48 3.02
C SER A 58 15.67 1.07 2.86
N ASP A 59 14.61 0.30 3.15
CA ASP A 59 13.25 0.80 3.04
C ASP A 59 12.91 1.72 4.20
N LEU A 60 11.92 2.59 3.96
CA LEU A 60 11.37 3.48 4.97
C LEU A 60 9.95 3.07 5.34
N VAL A 61 9.57 3.26 6.59
CA VAL A 61 8.17 3.27 7.03
C VAL A 61 7.76 4.72 7.20
N ALA A 62 6.79 5.17 6.41
CA ALA A 62 6.18 6.49 6.54
C ALA A 62 4.96 6.41 7.46
N LEU A 63 4.95 7.26 8.49
CA LEU A 63 3.88 7.37 9.48
C LEU A 63 3.21 8.72 9.33
N VAL A 64 1.89 8.71 9.23
CA VAL A 64 1.07 9.92 9.13
C VAL A 64 -0.22 9.74 9.93
N VAL A 65 -0.67 10.82 10.57
CA VAL A 65 -1.97 10.82 11.23
C VAL A 65 -3.07 11.05 10.21
N CYS A 66 -4.15 10.28 10.28
CA CYS A 66 -5.36 10.55 9.51
C CYS A 66 -6.55 10.76 10.44
N SER A 67 -7.33 11.81 10.17
CA SER A 67 -8.57 12.13 10.87
C SER A 67 -9.76 12.09 9.92
N LYS A 68 -10.93 11.72 10.43
CA LYS A 68 -12.17 11.75 9.67
C LYS A 68 -12.72 13.19 9.65
N GLU A 69 -12.95 13.75 8.46
CA GLU A 69 -13.47 15.10 8.23
C GLU A 69 -14.90 15.10 7.64
N GLY A 70 -15.65 14.01 7.81
CA GLY A 70 -17.03 13.92 7.33
C GLY A 70 -17.74 12.64 7.75
N GLU A 71 -18.93 12.42 7.21
CA GLU A 71 -19.74 11.24 7.52
C GLU A 71 -19.47 10.08 6.55
N GLU A 72 -19.05 10.37 5.33
CA GLU A 72 -18.82 9.35 4.32
C GLU A 72 -17.60 8.48 4.66
N PRO A 73 -17.55 7.22 4.19
CA PRO A 73 -16.43 6.33 4.44
C PRO A 73 -15.08 6.84 3.90
N ILE A 74 -15.11 7.72 2.89
CA ILE A 74 -13.94 8.26 2.20
C ILE A 74 -13.46 9.61 2.74
N ASP A 75 -14.20 10.21 3.68
CA ASP A 75 -13.91 11.54 4.23
C ASP A 75 -12.77 11.49 5.25
N TRP A 76 -11.58 11.11 4.79
CA TRP A 76 -10.35 11.05 5.58
C TRP A 76 -9.35 12.07 5.07
N LYS A 77 -8.72 12.77 6.01
CA LYS A 77 -7.63 13.70 5.72
C LYS A 77 -6.38 13.29 6.46
N ALA A 78 -5.27 13.29 5.73
CA ALA A 78 -3.94 13.10 6.29
C ALA A 78 -3.42 14.41 6.88
N ASP A 79 -2.70 14.32 8.00
CA ASP A 79 -1.92 15.39 8.59
C ASP A 79 -0.76 15.78 7.66
N GLU A 80 -0.24 17.00 7.82
CA GLU A 80 0.91 17.51 7.09
C GLU A 80 2.22 16.86 7.58
N VAL A 81 2.27 16.40 8.84
CA VAL A 81 3.48 15.84 9.45
C VAL A 81 3.64 14.36 9.09
N VAL A 82 4.40 14.09 8.02
CA VAL A 82 4.85 12.74 7.64
C VAL A 82 6.21 12.45 8.25
N GLN A 83 6.37 11.26 8.82
CA GLN A 83 7.56 10.88 9.57
C GLN A 83 8.08 9.52 9.13
N TYR A 84 9.36 9.46 8.82
CA TYR A 84 10.02 8.30 8.26
C TYR A 84 10.91 7.62 9.29
N VAL A 85 10.88 6.29 9.29
CA VAL A 85 11.77 5.44 10.09
C VAL A 85 12.36 4.39 9.17
N SER A 86 13.68 4.18 9.21
CA SER A 86 14.28 3.11 8.41
C SER A 86 13.91 1.74 8.97
N VAL A 87 13.67 0.78 8.07
CA VAL A 87 13.41 -0.62 8.46
C VAL A 87 14.61 -1.22 9.18
N LYS A 88 15.83 -0.84 8.81
CA LYS A 88 17.05 -1.22 9.54
C LYS A 88 16.97 -0.86 11.03
N ALA A 89 16.65 0.40 11.34
CA ALA A 89 16.53 0.85 12.72
C ALA A 89 15.41 0.12 13.48
N LEU A 90 14.29 -0.14 12.82
CA LEU A 90 13.20 -0.93 13.41
C LEU A 90 13.66 -2.36 13.75
N ARG A 91 14.42 -3.01 12.86
CA ARG A 91 14.98 -4.35 13.07
C ARG A 91 15.98 -4.38 14.22
N GLU A 92 16.94 -3.47 14.22
CA GLU A 92 17.95 -3.36 15.27
C GLU A 92 17.30 -3.15 16.64
N ALA A 93 16.32 -2.24 16.74
CA ALA A 93 15.58 -2.02 17.98
C ALA A 93 14.76 -3.25 18.41
N ALA A 94 14.15 -3.98 17.47
CA ALA A 94 13.43 -5.21 17.77
C ALA A 94 14.37 -6.32 18.29
N GLN A 95 15.53 -6.49 17.66
CA GLN A 95 16.55 -7.48 18.07
C GLN A 95 17.14 -7.15 19.45
N ASN A 96 17.31 -5.86 19.76
CA ASN A 96 17.84 -5.38 21.04
C ASN A 96 16.80 -5.31 22.16
N GLY A 97 15.56 -5.79 21.93
CA GLY A 97 14.49 -5.76 22.92
C GLY A 97 13.96 -4.35 23.24
N SER A 98 14.25 -3.36 22.40
CA SER A 98 13.79 -1.96 22.53
C SER A 98 12.39 -1.75 21.93
N VAL A 99 11.53 -2.75 22.07
CA VAL A 99 10.17 -2.80 21.55
C VAL A 99 9.21 -3.32 22.61
N ASP A 100 7.99 -2.79 22.60
CA ASP A 100 6.88 -3.34 23.34
C ASP A 100 6.11 -4.31 22.45
N TYR A 101 5.96 -5.54 22.93
CA TYR A 101 5.31 -6.61 22.21
C TYR A 101 4.01 -7.01 22.91
N VAL A 102 2.89 -6.87 22.21
CA VAL A 102 1.57 -7.19 22.74
C VAL A 102 1.00 -8.40 22.00
N LYS A 103 0.80 -9.49 22.75
CA LYS A 103 0.17 -10.71 22.24
C LYS A 103 -1.35 -10.50 21.99
N PRO A 104 -1.93 -11.25 21.04
CA PRO A 104 -3.38 -11.29 20.79
C PRO A 104 -4.19 -11.58 22.06
N LYS A 105 -5.37 -10.94 22.21
CA LYS A 105 -6.28 -11.20 23.35
C LYS A 105 -7.33 -12.30 23.09
N GLY A 106 -7.23 -13.10 22.03
CA GLY A 106 -8.18 -14.19 21.78
C GLY A 106 -7.84 -15.04 20.56
N ALA A 107 -8.46 -16.23 20.49
CA ALA A 107 -8.27 -17.24 19.45
C ALA A 107 -9.15 -17.03 18.20
N GLU A 108 -9.91 -15.94 18.11
CA GLU A 108 -10.67 -15.61 16.91
C GLU A 108 -9.72 -15.12 15.81
N GLU A 109 -9.89 -15.68 14.61
CA GLU A 109 -9.07 -15.43 13.42
C GLU A 109 -8.89 -13.93 13.16
N GLY A 110 -7.67 -13.42 13.36
CA GLY A 110 -7.27 -12.09 12.87
C GLY A 110 -6.58 -11.16 13.87
N PHE A 111 -6.47 -11.53 15.15
CA PHE A 111 -5.60 -10.78 16.06
C PHE A 111 -4.14 -11.15 15.82
N GLU A 112 -3.48 -10.43 14.91
CA GLU A 112 -2.02 -10.43 14.80
C GLU A 112 -1.42 -9.78 16.06
N ALA A 113 -0.25 -10.25 16.48
CA ALA A 113 0.48 -9.58 17.56
C ALA A 113 0.87 -8.17 17.11
N ARG A 114 1.07 -7.27 18.07
CA ARG A 114 1.52 -5.90 17.78
C ARG A 114 2.91 -5.69 18.32
N ILE A 115 3.82 -5.31 17.43
CA ILE A 115 5.13 -4.77 17.80
C ILE A 115 5.05 -3.24 17.77
N THR A 116 5.50 -2.60 18.85
CA THR A 116 5.48 -1.14 19.00
C THR A 116 6.86 -0.65 19.41
N TRP A 117 7.40 0.31 18.68
CA TRP A 117 8.61 1.04 19.05
C TRP A 117 8.19 2.26 19.86
N PRO A 118 8.50 2.31 21.17
CA PRO A 118 8.04 3.39 22.02
C PRO A 118 8.47 4.77 21.50
N SER A 119 7.53 5.71 21.55
CA SER A 119 7.72 7.08 21.06
C SER A 119 6.88 8.06 21.87
N ALA A 120 7.36 9.29 22.03
CA ALA A 120 6.63 10.43 22.57
C ALA A 120 6.21 11.35 21.43
N VAL A 121 4.91 11.66 21.37
CA VAL A 121 4.30 12.46 20.32
C VAL A 121 3.79 13.76 20.93
N ALA A 122 4.07 14.88 20.27
CA ALA A 122 3.57 16.18 20.65
C ALA A 122 2.05 16.26 20.47
N SER A 123 1.33 16.57 21.54
CA SER A 123 -0.14 16.68 21.51
C SER A 123 -0.66 17.97 20.89
N SER A 124 0.22 18.91 20.58
CA SER A 124 -0.11 20.24 20.03
C SER A 124 1.17 20.90 19.51
N ASP A 125 1.02 21.95 18.69
CA ASP A 125 2.10 22.87 18.35
C ASP A 125 2.71 23.51 19.62
N GLY A 126 4.01 23.78 19.58
CA GLY A 126 4.71 24.35 20.72
C GLY A 126 6.19 24.64 20.49
N THR A 127 6.88 25.01 21.56
CA THR A 127 8.34 25.19 21.59
C THR A 127 8.94 24.39 22.74
N VAL A 128 9.96 23.59 22.46
CA VAL A 128 10.66 22.80 23.48
C VAL A 128 11.34 23.76 24.46
N ILE A 129 11.02 23.63 25.74
CA ILE A 129 11.58 24.46 26.80
C ILE A 129 12.91 23.87 27.26
N GLN A 130 12.88 22.58 27.62
CA GLN A 130 14.04 21.88 28.14
C GLN A 130 13.90 20.37 27.99
N ILE A 131 15.04 19.70 27.98
CA ILE A 131 15.18 18.25 27.94
C ILE A 131 15.99 17.87 29.17
N LYS A 132 15.44 16.98 29.99
CA LYS A 132 16.08 16.40 31.17
C LYS A 132 16.27 14.90 30.94
N ASP A 133 17.01 14.25 31.82
CA ASP A 133 17.31 12.82 31.73
C ASP A 133 16.03 11.94 31.66
N ASP A 134 14.93 12.34 32.30
CA ASP A 134 13.71 11.54 32.40
C ASP A 134 12.52 12.09 31.59
N ARG A 135 12.61 13.30 31.03
CA ARG A 135 11.46 13.98 30.40
C ARG A 135 11.84 15.07 29.40
N ILE A 136 10.95 15.29 28.43
CA ILE A 136 10.91 16.48 27.57
C ILE A 136 9.79 17.39 28.03
N GLN A 137 10.03 18.70 28.07
CA GLN A 137 9.00 19.70 28.33
C GLN A 137 8.92 20.71 27.20
N PHE A 138 7.71 21.02 26.76
CA PHE A 138 7.45 22.05 25.75
C PHE A 138 6.31 22.98 26.19
N SER A 139 6.36 24.23 25.74
CA SER A 139 5.30 25.21 25.93
C SER A 139 4.33 25.12 24.76
N ARG A 140 3.05 24.88 25.05
CA ARG A 140 2.00 24.80 24.02
C ARG A 140 1.73 26.19 23.42
N ALA A 141 1.68 26.28 22.09
CA ALA A 141 1.54 27.55 21.38
C ALA A 141 0.22 28.29 21.66
N SER A 142 -0.87 27.58 22.00
CA SER A 142 -2.20 28.19 22.18
C SER A 142 -2.38 28.95 23.50
N ASP A 143 -1.67 28.55 24.56
CA ASP A 143 -1.91 29.08 25.92
C ASP A 143 -0.67 29.08 26.83
N ASN A 144 0.51 28.81 26.26
CA ASN A 144 1.79 28.69 26.96
C ASN A 144 1.84 27.64 28.08
N ARG A 145 0.86 26.72 28.15
CA ARG A 145 0.85 25.64 29.13
C ARG A 145 2.06 24.73 28.90
N THR A 146 2.79 24.44 29.97
CA THR A 146 3.89 23.46 29.93
C THR A 146 3.32 22.05 29.87
N ILE A 147 3.71 21.30 28.84
CA ILE A 147 3.42 19.88 28.67
C ILE A 147 4.71 19.10 28.94
N SER A 148 4.60 18.02 29.70
CA SER A 148 5.74 17.17 30.09
C SER A 148 5.51 15.74 29.60
N LEU A 149 6.44 15.20 28.82
CA LEU A 149 6.41 13.83 28.32
C LEU A 149 7.58 13.03 28.90
N SER A 150 7.32 11.83 29.41
CA SER A 150 8.33 10.90 29.93
C SER A 150 9.23 10.36 28.81
N LEU A 151 10.53 10.27 29.09
CA LEU A 151 11.54 9.58 28.27
C LEU A 151 11.69 8.09 28.60
N LYS A 152 10.81 7.56 29.44
CA LYS A 152 10.67 6.13 29.69
C LYS A 152 9.23 5.68 29.45
N LYS A 153 9.05 4.70 28.57
CA LYS A 153 7.74 4.15 28.18
C LYS A 153 7.76 2.63 28.23
N LYS A 154 6.86 2.05 29.04
CA LYS A 154 6.77 0.58 29.24
C LYS A 154 8.12 -0.07 29.60
N GLY A 155 8.93 0.62 30.41
CA GLY A 155 10.25 0.15 30.82
C GLY A 155 11.38 0.44 29.83
N ILE A 156 11.07 0.89 28.61
CA ILE A 156 12.05 1.20 27.55
C ILE A 156 12.37 2.69 27.58
N GLU A 157 13.66 3.02 27.57
CA GLU A 157 14.14 4.39 27.43
C GLU A 157 14.04 4.83 25.97
N ILE A 158 13.61 6.07 25.76
CA ILE A 158 13.50 6.66 24.43
C ILE A 158 14.37 7.91 24.35
N THR A 159 14.97 8.13 23.19
CA THR A 159 15.92 9.23 22.97
C THR A 159 15.17 10.45 22.45
N PRO A 160 15.41 11.66 23.00
CA PRO A 160 14.93 12.91 22.42
C PRO A 160 15.36 13.08 20.97
N LEU A 161 14.46 13.57 20.11
CA LEU A 161 14.70 13.82 18.69
C LEU A 161 14.66 15.31 18.33
N VAL A 162 14.54 16.16 19.34
CA VAL A 162 14.41 17.62 19.22
C VAL A 162 15.39 18.29 20.18
N LEU A 163 15.63 19.58 20.00
CA LEU A 163 16.50 20.38 20.87
C LEU A 163 15.68 21.42 21.67
N ALA A 164 16.25 21.89 22.78
CA ALA A 164 15.67 23.02 23.51
C ALA A 164 15.63 24.27 22.61
N GLY A 165 14.50 24.98 22.62
CA GLY A 165 14.22 26.11 21.74
C GLY A 165 13.61 25.73 20.38
N GLU A 166 13.56 24.44 20.02
CA GLU A 166 13.00 23.99 18.75
C GLU A 166 11.47 24.13 18.73
N LYS A 167 10.92 24.55 17.58
CA LYS A 167 9.47 24.56 17.34
C LYS A 167 9.02 23.17 16.92
N ILE A 168 7.93 22.71 17.51
CA ILE A 168 7.34 21.40 17.22
C ILE A 168 5.90 21.55 16.74
N LYS A 169 5.46 20.56 15.95
CA LYS A 169 4.09 20.46 15.45
C LYS A 169 3.28 19.42 16.20
N GLN A 170 1.97 19.61 16.27
CA GLN A 170 1.05 18.57 16.68
C GLN A 170 1.33 17.29 15.88
N ASN A 171 1.26 16.13 16.53
CA ASN A 171 1.54 14.82 15.94
C ASN A 171 3.01 14.56 15.54
N GLN A 172 3.95 15.48 15.81
CA GLN A 172 5.38 15.19 15.66
C GLN A 172 5.87 14.24 16.76
N ILE A 173 6.63 13.21 16.39
CA ILE A 173 7.39 12.35 17.29
C ILE A 173 8.63 13.13 17.73
N ILE A 174 8.69 13.44 19.03
CA ILE A 174 9.76 14.27 19.61
C ILE A 174 10.73 13.47 20.50
N ALA A 175 10.43 12.18 20.74
CA ALA A 175 11.38 11.20 21.27
C ALA A 175 10.98 9.80 20.82
N SER A 176 11.94 8.89 20.62
CA SER A 176 11.66 7.50 20.26
C SER A 176 12.80 6.53 20.58
N SER A 177 12.49 5.24 20.64
CA SER A 177 13.48 4.16 20.70
C SER A 177 14.19 3.91 19.37
N VAL A 178 13.75 4.55 18.28
CA VAL A 178 14.37 4.50 16.96
C VAL A 178 14.54 5.93 16.41
N PRO A 179 15.54 6.19 15.54
CA PRO A 179 15.61 7.46 14.83
C PRO A 179 14.36 7.69 13.98
N VAL A 180 13.84 8.91 14.02
CA VAL A 180 12.72 9.37 13.19
C VAL A 180 13.13 10.64 12.47
N GLN A 181 12.83 10.74 11.20
CA GLN A 181 13.14 11.91 10.36
C GLN A 181 11.89 12.40 9.65
N GLN A 182 11.74 13.71 9.47
CA GLN A 182 10.63 14.29 8.68
C GLN A 182 10.99 14.38 7.20
N ASP A 183 12.29 14.44 6.88
CA ASP A 183 12.84 14.44 5.54
C ASP A 183 13.98 13.42 5.45
N PHE A 184 14.32 12.99 4.24
CA PHE A 184 15.46 12.10 4.02
C PHE A 184 16.17 12.41 2.71
N THR A 185 17.48 12.19 2.69
CA THR A 185 18.29 12.28 1.47
C THR A 185 18.37 10.93 0.79
N SER A 186 18.40 10.93 -0.54
CA SER A 186 18.56 9.71 -1.32
C SER A 186 19.53 9.95 -2.49
N ILE A 187 20.12 8.86 -2.98
CA ILE A 187 21.01 8.89 -4.14
C ILE A 187 20.14 8.68 -5.38
N PRO A 188 20.22 9.56 -6.39
CA PRO A 188 19.48 9.36 -7.63
C PRO A 188 19.86 8.04 -8.31
N VAL A 189 18.88 7.37 -8.88
CA VAL A 189 19.06 6.16 -9.70
C VAL A 189 18.51 6.39 -11.09
N ASP A 190 18.91 5.56 -12.04
CA ASP A 190 18.45 5.61 -13.42
C ASP A 190 17.79 4.29 -13.86
N GLU A 191 17.47 4.20 -15.15
CA GLU A 191 16.90 3.00 -15.76
C GLU A 191 17.72 1.73 -15.45
N SER A 192 19.05 1.85 -15.45
CA SER A 192 19.96 0.72 -15.27
C SER A 192 19.78 0.07 -13.90
N HIS A 193 19.46 0.86 -12.87
CA HIS A 193 19.16 0.36 -11.54
C HIS A 193 17.95 -0.59 -11.55
N PHE A 194 16.87 -0.22 -12.25
CA PHE A 194 15.68 -1.05 -12.32
C PHE A 194 15.87 -2.26 -13.23
N ILE A 195 16.63 -2.12 -14.34
CA ILE A 195 17.01 -3.28 -15.16
C ILE A 195 17.81 -4.30 -14.34
N LEU A 196 18.75 -3.85 -13.51
CA LEU A 196 19.50 -4.72 -12.59
C LEU A 196 18.55 -5.44 -11.61
N ASN A 197 17.60 -4.70 -11.03
CA ASN A 197 16.65 -5.24 -10.04
C ASN A 197 15.67 -6.28 -10.62
N LEU A 198 15.48 -6.34 -11.94
CA LEU A 198 14.78 -7.46 -12.57
C LEU A 198 15.45 -8.81 -12.31
N ASN A 199 16.73 -8.84 -11.94
CA ASN A 199 17.46 -10.07 -11.58
C ASN A 199 17.60 -10.28 -10.07
N SER A 200 16.91 -9.50 -9.25
CA SER A 200 16.92 -9.69 -7.80
C SER A 200 16.35 -11.07 -7.43
N THR A 201 16.94 -11.70 -6.41
CA THR A 201 16.39 -12.90 -5.81
C THR A 201 15.04 -12.64 -5.14
N ASP A 202 14.79 -11.39 -4.74
CA ASP A 202 13.55 -10.96 -4.11
C ASP A 202 12.44 -10.71 -5.16
N LEU A 203 11.29 -11.34 -4.94
CA LEU A 203 10.13 -11.25 -5.83
C LEU A 203 9.52 -9.83 -5.87
N SER A 204 9.52 -9.13 -4.74
CA SER A 204 9.02 -7.76 -4.60
C SER A 204 9.87 -6.79 -5.41
N ASP A 205 11.20 -6.99 -5.41
CA ASP A 205 12.11 -6.19 -6.24
C ASP A 205 11.88 -6.35 -7.72
N ARG A 206 11.76 -7.59 -8.20
CA ARG A 206 11.52 -7.84 -9.63
C ARG A 206 10.18 -7.24 -10.05
N TYR A 207 9.15 -7.38 -9.23
CA TYR A 207 7.84 -6.76 -9.48
C TYR A 207 7.93 -5.23 -9.52
N ALA A 208 8.53 -4.62 -8.49
CA ALA A 208 8.68 -3.17 -8.38
C ALA A 208 9.53 -2.60 -9.53
N ALA A 209 10.59 -3.31 -9.93
CA ALA A 209 11.42 -2.97 -11.07
C ALA A 209 10.64 -3.02 -12.39
N SER A 210 9.89 -4.10 -12.66
CA SER A 210 9.02 -4.19 -13.84
C SER A 210 8.09 -2.98 -13.93
N LYS A 211 7.48 -2.58 -12.81
CA LYS A 211 6.58 -1.41 -12.73
C LYS A 211 7.32 -0.10 -12.96
N ALA A 212 8.48 0.10 -12.32
CA ALA A 212 9.29 1.30 -12.46
C ALA A 212 9.79 1.54 -13.89
N LEU A 213 10.12 0.47 -14.62
CA LEU A 213 10.58 0.56 -16.01
C LEU A 213 9.54 1.22 -16.93
N SER A 214 8.24 1.19 -16.57
CA SER A 214 7.19 1.90 -17.32
C SER A 214 7.35 3.44 -17.37
N PHE A 215 8.21 4.03 -16.52
CA PHE A 215 8.48 5.46 -16.50
C PHE A 215 9.64 5.89 -17.40
N PHE A 216 10.52 4.96 -17.82
CA PHE A 216 11.71 5.29 -18.62
C PHE A 216 11.47 5.28 -20.14
N LYS A 217 10.47 4.51 -20.62
CA LYS A 217 10.04 4.45 -22.03
C LYS A 217 11.19 4.35 -23.04
N SER A 218 12.20 3.54 -22.75
CA SER A 218 13.35 3.32 -23.64
C SER A 218 13.31 1.94 -24.30
N LYS A 219 14.12 1.77 -25.36
CA LYS A 219 14.33 0.46 -26.00
C LYS A 219 14.97 -0.56 -25.06
N ASN A 220 15.78 -0.11 -24.09
CA ASN A 220 16.40 -1.00 -23.10
C ASN A 220 15.35 -1.52 -22.11
N SER A 221 14.49 -0.64 -21.58
CA SER A 221 13.32 -1.04 -20.77
C SER A 221 12.42 -2.00 -21.54
N GLU A 222 12.07 -1.68 -22.79
CA GLU A 222 11.23 -2.55 -23.62
C GLU A 222 11.84 -3.95 -23.77
N LYS A 223 13.13 -4.03 -24.14
CA LYS A 223 13.84 -5.30 -24.28
C LYS A 223 13.85 -6.08 -22.97
N ALA A 224 14.19 -5.44 -21.86
CA ALA A 224 14.28 -6.10 -20.56
C ALA A 224 12.90 -6.63 -20.08
N LEU A 225 11.82 -5.89 -20.34
CA LEU A 225 10.45 -6.32 -20.02
C LEU A 225 9.98 -7.47 -20.91
N LEU A 226 10.32 -7.47 -22.21
CA LEU A 226 10.04 -8.58 -23.13
C LEU A 226 10.75 -9.86 -22.69
N GLU A 227 12.03 -9.77 -22.33
CA GLU A 227 12.80 -10.90 -21.79
C GLU A 227 12.15 -11.45 -20.52
N ARG A 228 11.63 -10.58 -19.65
CA ARG A 228 10.97 -10.96 -18.40
C ARG A 228 9.65 -11.71 -18.62
N ILE A 229 8.86 -11.32 -19.61
CA ILE A 229 7.62 -12.04 -19.97
C ILE A 229 7.94 -13.42 -20.55
N ALA A 230 9.00 -13.52 -21.37
CA ALA A 230 9.42 -14.73 -22.04
C ALA A 230 10.08 -15.77 -21.10
N ASP A 231 10.61 -15.36 -19.95
CA ASP A 231 11.27 -16.25 -18.99
C ASP A 231 10.29 -17.28 -18.39
N ALA A 232 10.38 -18.55 -18.78
CA ALA A 232 9.51 -19.62 -18.30
C ALA A 232 9.51 -19.79 -16.76
N ASN A 233 10.62 -19.44 -16.08
CA ASN A 233 10.78 -19.61 -14.64
C ASN A 233 10.34 -18.39 -13.83
N GLU A 234 10.00 -17.28 -14.49
CA GLU A 234 9.56 -16.10 -13.76
C GLU A 234 8.15 -16.29 -13.18
N HIS A 235 7.97 -15.72 -11.99
CA HIS A 235 6.70 -15.68 -11.29
C HIS A 235 5.64 -14.91 -12.09
N ILE A 236 4.45 -15.49 -12.21
CA ILE A 236 3.35 -14.97 -13.03
C ILE A 236 3.02 -13.49 -12.77
N TYR A 237 3.05 -13.03 -11.52
CA TYR A 237 2.76 -11.62 -11.23
C TYR A 237 3.84 -10.64 -11.71
N VAL A 238 5.11 -11.06 -11.73
CA VAL A 238 6.18 -10.24 -12.31
C VAL A 238 6.01 -10.16 -13.83
N LYS A 239 5.62 -11.27 -14.47
CA LYS A 239 5.29 -11.29 -15.91
C LYS A 239 4.11 -10.40 -16.23
N LEU A 240 3.03 -10.48 -15.45
CA LEU A 240 1.85 -9.63 -15.63
C LEU A 240 2.18 -8.15 -15.45
N GLU A 241 3.00 -7.77 -14.47
CA GLU A 241 3.45 -6.38 -14.31
C GLU A 241 4.38 -5.93 -15.44
N ALA A 242 5.26 -6.81 -15.94
CA ALA A 242 6.10 -6.51 -17.10
C ALA A 242 5.24 -6.30 -18.36
N ALA A 243 4.23 -7.14 -18.56
CA ALA A 243 3.25 -7.02 -19.63
C ALA A 243 2.42 -5.73 -19.51
N ALA A 244 2.02 -5.36 -18.30
CA ALA A 244 1.36 -4.08 -18.03
C ALA A 244 2.23 -2.89 -18.43
N SER A 245 3.52 -2.95 -18.10
CA SER A 245 4.48 -1.90 -18.41
C SER A 245 4.72 -1.78 -19.92
N LEU A 246 4.81 -2.89 -20.66
CA LEU A 246 4.82 -2.89 -22.12
C LEU A 246 3.52 -2.34 -22.72
N ALA A 247 2.36 -2.70 -22.16
CA ALA A 247 1.07 -2.18 -22.61
C ALA A 247 0.98 -0.66 -22.41
N ARG A 248 1.52 -0.12 -21.30
CA ARG A 248 1.67 1.33 -21.05
C ARG A 248 2.61 2.02 -22.06
N PHE A 249 3.53 1.27 -22.69
CA PHE A 249 4.32 1.76 -23.83
C PHE A 249 3.57 1.71 -25.16
N GLY A 250 2.34 1.19 -25.20
CA GLY A 250 1.59 0.95 -26.42
C GLY A 250 2.05 -0.31 -27.18
N LYS A 251 2.80 -1.21 -26.54
CA LYS A 251 3.26 -2.46 -27.16
C LYS A 251 2.19 -3.53 -27.06
N ASN A 252 1.86 -4.12 -28.20
CA ASN A 252 0.83 -5.15 -28.27
C ASN A 252 1.22 -6.44 -27.54
N ASP A 253 2.51 -6.77 -27.46
CA ASP A 253 3.02 -7.95 -26.75
C ASP A 253 2.54 -8.00 -25.30
N GLY A 254 2.50 -6.85 -24.62
CA GLY A 254 1.98 -6.74 -23.26
C GLY A 254 0.50 -7.13 -23.17
N TYR A 255 -0.34 -6.60 -24.06
CA TYR A 255 -1.76 -6.98 -24.11
C TYR A 255 -1.94 -8.44 -24.47
N THR A 256 -1.20 -8.95 -25.46
CA THR A 256 -1.27 -10.35 -25.88
C THR A 256 -0.99 -11.28 -24.72
N PHE A 257 0.06 -11.03 -23.93
CA PHE A 257 0.36 -11.85 -22.76
C PHE A 257 -0.75 -11.81 -21.70
N ILE A 258 -1.33 -10.63 -21.44
CA ILE A 258 -2.44 -10.48 -20.48
C ILE A 258 -3.68 -11.25 -20.98
N GLU A 259 -4.02 -11.15 -22.26
CA GLU A 259 -5.14 -11.89 -22.88
C GLU A 259 -4.92 -13.40 -22.83
N GLU A 260 -3.69 -13.86 -23.06
CA GLU A 260 -3.35 -15.28 -22.88
C GLU A 260 -3.54 -15.74 -21.44
N CYS A 261 -3.18 -14.91 -20.45
CA CYS A 261 -3.40 -15.23 -19.03
C CYS A 261 -4.88 -15.25 -18.65
N LEU A 262 -5.73 -14.49 -19.33
CA LEU A 262 -7.19 -14.56 -19.16
C LEU A 262 -7.76 -15.86 -19.75
N LEU A 263 -7.23 -16.34 -20.87
CA LEU A 263 -7.76 -17.49 -21.61
C LEU A 263 -7.22 -18.85 -21.18
N LYS A 264 -5.93 -18.94 -20.82
CA LYS A 264 -5.18 -20.20 -20.72
C LYS A 264 -4.85 -20.63 -19.29
N ASN A 265 -5.33 -19.93 -18.26
CA ASN A 265 -4.88 -20.17 -16.89
C ASN A 265 -5.91 -20.97 -16.07
N ASP A 266 -5.52 -22.19 -15.67
CA ASP A 266 -6.33 -23.06 -14.81
C ASP A 266 -6.55 -22.48 -13.40
N TYR A 267 -5.73 -21.49 -13.01
CA TYR A 267 -5.82 -20.85 -11.71
C TYR A 267 -6.61 -19.54 -11.80
N ALA A 268 -7.81 -19.55 -11.20
CA ALA A 268 -8.67 -18.38 -11.13
C ALA A 268 -8.01 -17.14 -10.49
N GLN A 269 -7.00 -17.33 -9.62
CA GLN A 269 -6.22 -16.22 -9.06
C GLN A 269 -5.43 -15.45 -10.12
N ASN A 270 -4.87 -16.15 -11.12
CA ASN A 270 -4.07 -15.52 -12.17
C ASN A 270 -4.95 -14.79 -13.18
N VAL A 271 -6.14 -15.35 -13.47
CA VAL A 271 -7.17 -14.68 -14.28
C VAL A 271 -7.61 -13.39 -13.59
N LEU A 272 -7.88 -13.44 -12.28
CA LEU A 272 -8.28 -12.26 -11.51
C LEU A 272 -7.15 -11.21 -11.44
N GLU A 273 -5.89 -11.64 -11.25
CA GLU A 273 -4.75 -10.73 -11.29
C GLU A 273 -4.63 -10.04 -12.66
N SER A 274 -4.88 -10.76 -13.76
CA SER A 274 -4.87 -10.19 -15.11
C SER A 274 -5.93 -9.09 -15.28
N VAL A 275 -7.11 -9.28 -14.69
CA VAL A 275 -8.18 -8.26 -14.64
C VAL A 275 -7.75 -7.04 -13.81
N ILE A 276 -7.10 -7.26 -12.66
CA ILE A 276 -6.60 -6.16 -11.81
C ILE A 276 -5.51 -5.37 -12.54
N VAL A 277 -4.57 -6.04 -13.19
CA VAL A 277 -3.50 -5.41 -13.96
C VAL A 277 -4.06 -4.57 -15.11
N LEU A 278 -5.10 -5.06 -15.82
CA LEU A 278 -5.79 -4.28 -16.83
C LEU A 278 -6.39 -2.99 -16.27
N ALA A 279 -6.91 -3.00 -15.03
CA ALA A 279 -7.44 -1.80 -14.36
C ALA A 279 -6.37 -0.71 -14.16
N GLU A 280 -5.11 -1.10 -14.02
CA GLU A 280 -3.97 -0.18 -13.89
C GLU A 280 -3.45 0.36 -15.23
N ILE A 281 -3.87 -0.21 -16.37
CA ILE A 281 -3.48 0.24 -17.71
C ILE A 281 -4.57 1.17 -18.25
N LYS A 282 -4.40 2.47 -18.06
CA LYS A 282 -5.37 3.49 -18.49
C LYS A 282 -5.36 3.67 -20.01
N SER A 283 -6.11 2.81 -20.72
CA SER A 283 -6.14 2.76 -22.18
C SER A 283 -7.47 2.21 -22.70
N ASP A 284 -7.87 2.62 -23.91
CA ASP A 284 -9.09 2.12 -24.58
C ASP A 284 -9.04 0.62 -24.81
N LYS A 285 -7.87 0.08 -25.20
CA LYS A 285 -7.69 -1.35 -25.40
C LYS A 285 -7.91 -2.15 -24.11
N ALA A 286 -7.41 -1.66 -22.96
CA ALA A 286 -7.69 -2.31 -21.68
C ALA A 286 -9.19 -2.26 -21.33
N CYS A 287 -9.87 -1.13 -21.60
CA CYS A 287 -11.32 -1.03 -21.41
C CYS A 287 -12.08 -2.03 -22.27
N GLN A 288 -11.69 -2.21 -23.53
CA GLN A 288 -12.31 -3.18 -24.44
C GLN A 288 -12.12 -4.62 -23.96
N ILE A 289 -10.91 -4.99 -23.53
CA ILE A 289 -10.64 -6.33 -22.99
C ILE A 289 -11.49 -6.57 -21.73
N LEU A 290 -11.53 -5.62 -20.79
CA LEU A 290 -12.34 -5.72 -19.58
C LEU A 290 -13.84 -5.82 -19.88
N ALA A 291 -14.35 -5.07 -20.88
CA ALA A 291 -15.73 -5.16 -21.32
C ALA A 291 -16.08 -6.53 -21.91
N THR A 292 -15.15 -7.14 -22.65
CA THR A 292 -15.29 -8.52 -23.13
C THR A 292 -15.33 -9.51 -21.98
N VAL A 293 -14.43 -9.40 -21.00
CA VAL A 293 -14.43 -10.27 -19.80
C VAL A 293 -15.72 -10.14 -19.01
N LEU A 294 -16.24 -8.93 -18.86
CA LEU A 294 -17.52 -8.68 -18.16
C LEU A 294 -18.71 -9.34 -18.86
N GLN A 295 -18.72 -9.37 -20.19
CA GLN A 295 -19.85 -9.88 -21.00
C GLN A 295 -19.77 -11.37 -21.31
N ASP A 296 -18.60 -12.01 -21.17
CA ASP A 296 -18.42 -13.43 -21.48
C ASP A 296 -18.85 -14.32 -20.30
N GLU A 297 -19.91 -15.10 -20.53
CA GLU A 297 -20.50 -16.01 -19.54
C GLU A 297 -19.60 -17.20 -19.19
N LYS A 298 -18.54 -17.45 -19.96
CA LYS A 298 -17.52 -18.46 -19.62
C LYS A 298 -16.75 -18.08 -18.36
N TYR A 299 -16.60 -16.78 -18.06
CA TYR A 299 -15.96 -16.34 -16.83
C TYR A 299 -16.89 -16.48 -15.64
N GLY A 300 -16.33 -16.99 -14.54
CA GLY A 300 -17.04 -17.07 -13.27
C GLY A 300 -17.49 -15.69 -12.75
N PRO A 301 -18.54 -15.63 -11.92
CA PRO A 301 -19.15 -14.38 -11.48
C PRO A 301 -18.17 -13.45 -10.74
N GLU A 302 -17.18 -14.00 -10.03
CA GLU A 302 -16.15 -13.19 -9.33
C GLU A 302 -15.17 -12.50 -10.28
N ILE A 303 -14.81 -13.15 -11.39
CA ILE A 303 -13.96 -12.56 -12.44
C ILE A 303 -14.71 -11.44 -13.15
N ARG A 304 -15.98 -11.67 -13.52
CA ARG A 304 -16.83 -10.64 -14.14
C ARG A 304 -17.06 -9.46 -13.19
N ALA A 305 -17.28 -9.72 -11.90
CA ALA A 305 -17.38 -8.65 -10.90
C ALA A 305 -16.07 -7.86 -10.77
N GLY A 306 -14.92 -8.54 -10.81
CA GLY A 306 -13.61 -7.89 -10.91
C GLY A 306 -13.48 -7.00 -12.14
N ALA A 307 -13.96 -7.46 -13.30
CA ALA A 307 -13.93 -6.69 -14.55
C ALA A 307 -14.84 -5.46 -14.49
N ALA A 308 -16.03 -5.58 -13.88
CA ALA A 308 -16.91 -4.44 -13.64
C ALA A 308 -16.26 -3.40 -12.72
N TRP A 309 -15.65 -3.84 -11.62
CA TRP A 309 -14.88 -2.95 -10.74
C TRP A 309 -13.75 -2.27 -11.51
N ALA A 310 -12.94 -3.03 -12.25
CA ALA A 310 -11.83 -2.53 -13.04
C ALA A 310 -12.27 -1.49 -14.09
N LEU A 311 -13.41 -1.69 -14.77
CA LEU A 311 -13.98 -0.69 -15.69
C LEU A 311 -14.36 0.61 -14.98
N GLY A 312 -14.88 0.52 -13.75
CA GLY A 312 -15.12 1.69 -12.89
C GLY A 312 -13.83 2.49 -12.63
N GLU A 313 -12.73 1.79 -12.34
CA GLU A 313 -11.42 2.41 -12.11
C GLU A 313 -10.82 3.07 -13.36
N GLN A 314 -11.23 2.68 -14.57
CA GLN A 314 -10.72 3.27 -15.82
C GLN A 314 -11.18 4.72 -16.03
N ASN A 315 -12.29 5.15 -15.40
CA ASN A 315 -12.87 6.50 -15.56
C ASN A 315 -13.08 6.94 -17.02
N SER A 316 -13.34 6.00 -17.95
CA SER A 316 -13.57 6.30 -19.37
C SER A 316 -15.08 6.31 -19.70
N LYS A 317 -15.47 7.02 -20.76
CA LYS A 317 -16.87 7.01 -21.26
C LYS A 317 -17.28 5.62 -21.77
N ASP A 318 -16.35 4.90 -22.38
CA ASP A 318 -16.59 3.55 -22.90
C ASP A 318 -16.79 2.55 -21.77
N SER A 319 -16.13 2.73 -20.63
CA SER A 319 -16.39 1.96 -19.41
C SER A 319 -17.83 2.08 -18.94
N LEU A 320 -18.40 3.29 -18.97
CA LEU A 320 -19.78 3.50 -18.57
C LEU A 320 -20.76 2.75 -19.49
N SER A 321 -20.53 2.78 -20.80
CA SER A 321 -21.34 2.04 -21.78
C SER A 321 -21.30 0.53 -21.52
N ALA A 322 -20.11 -0.03 -21.31
CA ALA A 322 -19.94 -1.44 -20.99
C ALA A 322 -20.64 -1.85 -19.68
N LEU A 323 -20.52 -1.01 -18.63
CA LEU A 323 -21.19 -1.23 -17.36
C LEU A 323 -22.71 -1.16 -17.48
N VAL A 324 -23.25 -0.18 -18.21
CA VAL A 324 -24.70 -0.05 -18.46
C VAL A 324 -25.22 -1.25 -19.25
N LYS A 325 -24.51 -1.69 -20.30
CA LYS A 325 -24.88 -2.88 -21.08
C LYS A 325 -24.89 -4.13 -20.21
N SER A 326 -23.85 -4.33 -19.39
CA SER A 326 -23.81 -5.45 -18.45
C SER A 326 -24.95 -5.40 -17.44
N PHE A 327 -25.24 -4.23 -16.87
CA PHE A 327 -26.36 -4.04 -15.94
C PHE A 327 -27.70 -4.37 -16.62
N ASN A 328 -27.87 -3.96 -17.87
CA ASN A 328 -29.08 -4.22 -18.64
C ASN A 328 -29.28 -5.70 -19.00
N ASN A 329 -28.22 -6.49 -19.02
CA ASN A 329 -28.29 -7.94 -19.27
C ASN A 329 -28.62 -8.75 -17.99
N VAL A 330 -28.60 -8.13 -16.80
CA VAL A 330 -29.00 -8.78 -15.55
C VAL A 330 -30.52 -8.98 -15.51
N ASN A 331 -31.02 -10.01 -14.83
CA ASN A 331 -32.45 -10.21 -14.59
C ASN A 331 -33.09 -8.96 -13.94
N GLU A 332 -34.28 -8.57 -14.41
CA GLU A 332 -35.02 -7.37 -13.99
C GLU A 332 -35.25 -7.29 -12.47
N LEU A 333 -35.52 -8.42 -11.80
CA LEU A 333 -35.68 -8.47 -10.34
C LEU A 333 -34.40 -8.07 -9.59
N ILE A 334 -33.24 -8.44 -10.11
CA ILE A 334 -31.93 -8.09 -9.52
C ILE A 334 -31.60 -6.61 -9.80
N LYS A 335 -32.04 -6.06 -10.94
CA LYS A 335 -31.90 -4.62 -11.22
C LYS A 335 -32.74 -3.78 -10.25
N ILE A 336 -33.98 -4.21 -9.99
CA ILE A 336 -34.89 -3.56 -9.04
C ILE A 336 -34.28 -3.58 -7.64
N GLU A 337 -33.75 -4.73 -7.19
CA GLU A 337 -33.09 -4.85 -5.89
C GLU A 337 -31.81 -4.00 -5.81
N ALA A 338 -30.96 -4.00 -6.84
CA ALA A 338 -29.75 -3.17 -6.85
C ALA A 338 -30.05 -1.66 -6.82
N ALA A 339 -31.14 -1.22 -7.45
CA ALA A 339 -31.59 0.17 -7.44
C ALA A 339 -32.32 0.55 -6.13
N SER A 340 -32.99 -0.39 -5.47
CA SER A 340 -33.75 -0.15 -4.23
C SER A 340 -32.86 0.04 -2.99
N VAL A 341 -31.59 -0.43 -3.01
CA VAL A 341 -30.64 -0.25 -1.90
C VAL A 341 -30.38 1.23 -1.57
N LYS A 342 -30.56 2.17 -2.51
CA LYS A 342 -30.47 3.62 -2.22
C LYS A 342 -31.63 4.16 -1.38
N ASN A 343 -32.77 3.46 -1.31
CA ASN A 343 -33.96 3.91 -0.58
C ASN A 343 -34.08 3.33 0.85
N TYR A 344 -33.22 2.38 1.25
CA TYR A 344 -33.27 1.80 2.60
C TYR A 344 -32.58 2.62 3.70
N LYS A 345 -32.00 3.80 3.37
CA LYS A 345 -31.41 4.73 4.36
C LYS A 345 -32.24 6.00 4.64
N LYS A 346 -33.51 6.04 4.22
CA LYS A 346 -34.47 7.06 4.64
C LYS A 346 -35.76 6.42 5.15
N THR A 347 -35.70 5.79 6.32
CA THR A 347 -36.85 5.72 7.23
C THR A 347 -36.41 5.17 8.59
N ASN A 348 -36.74 5.97 9.61
CA ASN A 348 -36.63 5.82 11.07
C ASN A 348 -35.22 5.90 11.67
#